data_AF-A0A3A4US82-F1
#
_entry.id   AF-A0A3A4US82-F1
#
_cell.length_a   1.000
_cell.length_b   1.000
_cell.length_c   1.000
_cell.angle_alpha   90.00
_cell.angle_beta   90.00
_cell.angle_gamma   90.00
#
_symmetry.space_group_name_H-M   'P 1'
#
loop_
_entity.id
_entity.type
_entity.pdbx_description
1 polymer ?
#
loop_
_entity_poly.entity_id
_entity_poly.type
_entity_poly.pdbx_seq_one_letter_code
_entity_poly.pdbx_strand_id
1 'polypeptide(L)' 'MNKGFISVADLAKSLSLSRITIFKKIKGGDITAYKVGRSFIIPTDKLPMKLRVRGEAGFKTLILPKL' A
#
# COMPACT_ATOMS: atom_id res chain seq x y z
N MET A 1 12.41 -6.27 17.30
CA MET A 1 11.93 -5.55 16.09
C MET A 1 11.49 -6.58 15.06
N ASN A 2 10.18 -6.86 14.98
CA ASN A 2 9.65 -7.74 13.95
C ASN A 2 9.51 -6.93 12.66
N LYS A 3 10.44 -7.12 11.72
CA LYS A 3 10.29 -6.57 10.36
C LYS A 3 9.19 -7.36 9.65
N GLY A 4 7.95 -6.94 9.88
CA GLY A 4 6.78 -7.51 9.24
C GLY A 4 6.78 -7.18 7.74
N PHE A 5 6.30 -8.12 6.94
CA PHE A 5 5.97 -7.86 5.55
C PHE A 5 4.47 -8.06 5.37
N ILE A 6 3.82 -7.13 4.70
CA ILE A 6 2.43 -7.26 4.29
C ILE A 6 2.36 -7.49 2.77
N SER A 7 1.46 -8.39 2.36
CA SER A 7 1.21 -8.62 0.95
C SER A 7 0.38 -7.47 0.36
N VAL A 8 0.48 -7.25 -0.96
CA VAL A 8 -0.40 -6.30 -1.65
C VAL A 8 -1.88 -6.61 -1.42
N ALA A 9 -2.23 -7.90 -1.33
CA ALA A 9 -3.61 -8.31 -1.13
C ALA A 9 -4.13 -7.97 0.27
N ASP A 10 -3.31 -8.15 1.31
CA ASP A 10 -3.68 -7.83 2.69
C ASP A 10 -3.71 -6.33 2.93
N LEU A 11 -2.76 -5.60 2.34
CA LEU A 11 -2.78 -4.13 2.39
C LEU A 11 -4.02 -3.57 1.69
N ALA A 12 -4.39 -4.14 0.54
CA ALA A 12 -5.59 -3.77 -0.20
C ALA A 12 -6.87 -3.99 0.63
N LYS A 13 -6.99 -5.13 1.30
CA LYS A 13 -8.10 -5.43 2.21
C LYS A 13 -8.14 -4.44 3.38
N SER A 14 -7.00 -4.22 4.03
CA SER A 14 -6.89 -3.33 5.19
C SER A 14 -7.26 -1.89 4.86
N LEU A 15 -6.95 -1.43 3.65
CA LEU A 15 -7.25 -0.08 3.18
C LEU A 15 -8.59 0.04 2.44
N SER A 16 -9.29 -1.08 2.23
CA SER A 16 -10.44 -1.15 1.31
C SER A 16 -10.15 -0.51 -0.06
N LEU A 17 -8.93 -0.73 -0.56
CA LEU A 17 -8.48 -0.28 -1.88
C LEU A 17 -8.45 -1.46 -2.84
N SER A 18 -8.59 -1.15 -4.12
CA SER A 18 -8.27 -2.14 -5.16
C SER A 18 -6.77 -2.45 -5.13
N ARG A 19 -6.43 -3.73 -5.34
CA ARG A 19 -5.05 -4.17 -5.57
C ARG A 19 -4.38 -3.37 -6.69
N ILE A 20 -5.15 -2.93 -7.68
CA ILE A 20 -4.69 -2.10 -8.80
C ILE A 20 -4.16 -0.75 -8.30
N THR A 21 -4.86 -0.11 -7.35
CA THR A 21 -4.44 1.17 -6.77
C THR A 21 -3.12 1.03 -6.04
N ILE A 22 -2.97 -0.04 -5.25
CA ILE A 22 -1.71 -0.32 -4.55
C ILE A 22 -0.59 -0.63 -5.54
N PHE A 23 -0.86 -1.41 -6.59
CA PHE A 23 0.11 -1.68 -7.64
C PHE A 23 0.59 -0.42 -8.36
N LYS A 24 -0.34 0.49 -8.71
CA LYS A 24 -0.02 1.78 -9.31
C LYS A 24 0.83 2.64 -8.37
N LYS A 25 0.54 2.60 -7.07
CA LYS A 25 1.29 3.32 -6.03
C LYS A 25 2.70 2.76 -5.81
N ILE A 26 2.86 1.44 -5.84
CA ILE A 26 4.17 0.79 -5.81
C ILE A 26 4.98 1.18 -7.05
N LYS A 27 4.38 1.07 -8.24
CA LYS A 27 5.05 1.46 -9.50
C LYS A 27 5.36 2.96 -9.57
N GLY A 28 4.54 3.81 -8.96
CA GLY A 28 4.74 5.25 -8.88
C GLY A 28 5.73 5.69 -7.81
N GLY A 29 6.24 4.78 -6.98
CA GLY A 29 7.18 5.09 -5.90
C GLY A 29 6.55 5.65 -4.62
N ASP A 30 5.22 5.80 -4.57
CA ASP A 30 4.50 6.22 -3.36
C ASP A 30 4.58 5.17 -2.23
N ILE A 31 4.71 3.89 -2.59
CA ILE A 31 4.83 2.77 -1.64
C ILE A 31 6.11 2.01 -1.94
N THR A 32 7.00 1.95 -0.96
CA THR A 32 8.19 1.09 -1.05
C THR A 32 7.78 -0.37 -0.92
N ALA A 33 8.04 -1.17 -1.96
CA ALA A 33 7.78 -2.60 -1.97
C ALA A 33 8.93 -3.35 -2.65
N TYR A 34 9.15 -4.59 -2.23
CA TYR A 34 10.11 -5.50 -2.85
C TYR A 34 9.36 -6.53 -3.69
N LYS A 35 9.81 -6.71 -4.94
CA LYS A 35 9.27 -7.75 -5.81
C LYS A 35 9.83 -9.10 -5.40
N VAL A 36 8.96 -10.06 -5.12
CA VAL A 36 9.33 -11.45 -4.79
C VAL A 36 8.54 -12.38 -5.70
N GLY A 37 9.23 -12.93 -6.70
CA GLY A 37 8.60 -13.71 -7.77
C GLY A 37 7.56 -12.91 -8.55
N ARG A 38 6.30 -13.36 -8.51
CA ARG A 38 5.15 -12.72 -9.16
C ARG A 38 4.37 -11.78 -8.24
N SER A 39 4.79 -11.65 -6.99
CA SER A 39 4.13 -10.83 -5.99
C SER A 39 5.03 -9.68 -5.52
N PHE A 40 4.44 -8.76 -4.77
CA PHE A 40 5.16 -7.68 -4.08
C PHE A 40 4.90 -7.81 -2.58
N ILE A 41 5.96 -7.62 -1.80
CA ILE A 41 5.90 -7.55 -0.35
C ILE A 41 6.26 -6.13 0.09
N ILE A 42 5.52 -5.63 1.08
CA ILE A 42 5.63 -4.26 1.55
C ILE A 42 6.13 -4.32 2.98
N PRO A 43 7.28 -3.72 3.31
CA PRO A 43 7.75 -3.68 4.69
C PRO A 43 6.79 -2.81 5.51
N THR A 44 6.26 -3.33 6.61
CA THR A 44 5.35 -2.56 7.45
C THR A 44 6.02 -1.30 8.02
N ASP A 45 7.33 -1.35 8.29
CA ASP A 45 8.11 -0.20 8.76
C ASP A 45 8.26 0.94 7.74
N LYS A 46 8.01 0.66 6.44
CA LYS A 46 8.14 1.62 5.34
C LYS A 46 6.80 2.08 4.79
N LEU A 47 5.69 1.69 5.42
CA LEU A 47 4.37 2.16 5.02
C LEU A 47 4.23 3.66 5.30
N PRO A 48 3.89 4.49 4.30
CA PRO A 48 3.65 5.90 4.54
C PRO A 48 2.42 6.08 5.42
N MET A 49 2.42 6.96 6.41
CA MET A 49 1.25 7.16 7.30
C MET A 49 -0.02 7.60 6.58
N LYS A 50 0.12 8.20 5.38
CA LYS A 50 -1.00 8.72 4.59
C LYS A 50 -0.77 8.40 3.11
N LEU A 51 -1.82 7.92 2.44
CA LEU A 51 -1.82 7.69 1.00
C LEU A 51 -2.85 8.61 0.33
N ARG A 52 -2.41 9.49 -0.57
CA ARG A 52 -3.31 10.32 -1.37
C ARG A 52 -3.74 9.54 -2.62
N VAL A 53 -5.03 9.23 -2.73
CA VAL A 53 -5.63 8.51 -3.86
C VAL A 53 -6.61 9.43 -4.60
N ARG A 54 -6.72 9.28 -5.93
CA ARG A 54 -7.73 9.99 -6.74
C ARG A 54 -8.96 9.08 -6.86
N GLY A 55 -10.12 9.55 -6.40
CA GLY A 55 -11.42 8.89 -6.52
C GLY A 55 -12.39 9.69 -7.38
N GLU A 56 -13.62 9.17 -7.55
CA GLU A 56 -14.62 9.70 -8.50
C GLU A 56 -15.05 11.14 -8.20
N ALA A 57 -14.97 11.59 -6.94
CA ALA A 57 -15.32 12.95 -6.51
C ALA A 57 -14.11 13.85 -6.16
N GLY A 58 -12.87 13.40 -6.39
CA GLY A 58 -11.66 14.19 -6.08
C GLY A 58 -10.53 13.41 -5.40
N PHE A 59 -9.59 14.12 -4.77
CA PHE A 59 -8.49 13.51 -4.02
C PHE A 59 -8.94 13.09 -2.61
N LYS A 60 -8.89 11.79 -2.31
CA LYS A 60 -9.16 11.24 -0.98
C LYS A 60 -7.82 10.91 -0.29
N THR A 61 -7.66 11.37 0.94
CA THR A 61 -6.51 11.00 1.77
C THR A 61 -6.91 9.83 2.65
N LEU A 62 -6.23 8.69 2.49
CA LEU A 62 -6.44 7.52 3.34
C LEU A 62 -5.33 7.47 4.39
N ILE A 63 -5.74 7.40 5.65
CA ILE A 63 -4.85 7.21 6.80
C ILE A 63 -4.65 5.71 6.97
N LEU A 64 -3.39 5.27 6.97
CA LEU A 64 -3.06 3.87 7.24
C LEU A 64 -3.25 3.58 8.73
N PRO A 65 -4.04 2.56 9.13
CA PRO A 65 -4.08 2.16 10.53
C PRO A 65 -2.67 1.72 10.95
N LYS A 66 -2.26 2.08 12.17
CA LYS A 66 -1.02 1.55 12.75
C LYS A 66 -1.22 0.04 12.93
N LEU A 67 -0.60 -0.74 12.05
CA LEU A 67 -0.49 -2.20 12.13
C LEU A 67 0.69 -2.59 13.02
#